data_AF-A0A351GE82-F1
#
_entry.id   AF-A0A351GE82-F1
#
_cell.length_a   1.000
_cell.length_b   1.000
_cell.length_c   1.000
_cell.angle_alpha   90.00
_cell.angle_beta   90.00
_cell.angle_gamma   90.00
#
_symmetry.space_group_name_H-M   'P 1'
#
loop_
_entity.id
_entity.type
_entity.pdbx_description
1 polymer ?
#
loop_
_entity_poly.entity_id
_entity_poly.type
_entity_poly.pdbx_seq_one_letter_code
_entity_poly.pdbx_strand_id
1 'polypeptide(L)'
;MNVNYLESKNGVLYIRTYERGVEDETLSCGTGATAAAIAHYLEKDSSLKRFSQKIQTKGGPLTITFEKKDNVFSNIYLCGPAVQVYTGTIAI
;
A
#
# COMPACT_ATOMS: atom_id res chain seq x y z
N MET A 1 7.17 -14.75 -1.58
CA MET A 1 6.30 -13.66 -2.07
C MET A 1 5.78 -12.92 -0.85
N ASN A 2 5.49 -11.62 -0.92
CA ASN A 2 4.84 -10.94 0.20
C ASN A 2 3.37 -11.37 0.28
N VAL A 3 2.84 -11.53 1.49
CA VAL A 3 1.43 -11.87 1.73
C VAL A 3 0.75 -10.70 2.43
N ASN A 4 -0.38 -10.25 1.91
CA ASN A 4 -1.14 -9.13 2.46
C ASN A 4 -2.51 -9.63 2.93
N TYR A 5 -2.86 -9.35 4.18
CA TYR A 5 -4.19 -9.58 4.75
C TYR A 5 -4.94 -8.25 4.76
N LEU A 6 -6.16 -8.23 4.24
CA LEU A 6 -6.94 -7.02 3.98
C LEU A 6 -8.26 -7.06 4.75
N GLU A 7 -8.64 -5.93 5.34
CA GLU A 7 -9.98 -5.67 5.89
C GLU A 7 -10.47 -4.29 5.41
N SER A 8 -11.66 -4.22 4.81
CA SER A 8 -12.26 -2.95 4.38
C SER A 8 -13.30 -2.48 5.39
N LYS A 9 -13.10 -1.29 5.97
CA LYS A 9 -14.00 -0.69 6.97
C LYS A 9 -14.15 0.80 6.74
N ASN A 10 -15.39 1.27 6.56
CA ASN A 10 -15.72 2.68 6.36
C ASN A 10 -14.90 3.36 5.24
N GLY A 11 -14.64 2.64 4.14
CA GLY A 11 -13.86 3.14 3.00
C GLY A 11 -12.34 3.19 3.23
N VAL A 12 -11.84 2.73 4.38
CA VAL A 12 -10.41 2.56 4.66
C VAL A 12 -10.06 1.08 4.56
N LEU A 13 -8.93 0.78 3.91
CA LEU A 13 -8.41 -0.57 3.78
C LEU A 13 -7.31 -0.80 4.82
N TYR A 14 -7.56 -1.67 5.78
CA TYR A 14 -6.60 -2.05 6.82
C TYR A 14 -5.76 -3.22 6.30
N ILE A 15 -4.43 -3.11 6.41
CA ILE A 15 -3.51 -4.09 5.82
C ILE A 15 -2.48 -4.54 6.85
N ARG A 16 -2.21 -5.86 6.84
CA ARG A 16 -1.10 -6.51 7.53
C ARG A 16 -0.27 -7.26 6.50
N THR A 17 1.06 -7.13 6.52
CA THR A 17 1.94 -7.71 5.50
C THR A 17 2.98 -8.62 6.15
N TYR A 18 3.04 -9.87 5.70
CA TYR A 18 4.17 -10.76 5.93
C TYR A 18 5.14 -10.64 4.75
N GLU A 19 6.39 -10.25 5.01
CA GLU A 19 7.31 -9.78 3.97
C GLU A 19 8.44 -10.79 3.70
N ARG A 20 8.58 -11.20 2.43
CA ARG A 20 9.64 -12.11 2.01
C ARG A 20 11.00 -11.46 2.25
N GLY A 21 11.93 -12.21 2.85
CA GLY A 21 13.29 -11.73 3.14
C GLY A 21 13.42 -10.99 4.47
N VAL A 22 12.30 -10.63 5.10
CA VAL A 22 12.23 -10.34 6.54
C VAL A 22 11.79 -11.60 7.30
N GLU A 23 10.91 -12.39 6.68
CA GLU A 23 10.31 -13.59 7.25
C GLU A 23 9.51 -13.30 8.54
N ASP A 24 8.88 -12.12 8.58
CA ASP A 24 8.00 -11.67 9.66
C ASP A 24 7.01 -10.61 9.16
N GLU A 25 6.08 -10.22 10.02
CA GLU A 25 5.19 -9.08 9.83
C GLU A 25 5.95 -7.75 9.93
N THR A 26 5.96 -6.97 8.85
CA THR A 26 6.55 -5.63 8.85
C THR A 26 5.52 -4.56 9.23
N LEU A 27 6.00 -3.40 9.70
CA LEU A 27 5.10 -2.31 10.08
C LEU A 27 4.34 -1.74 8.88
N SER A 28 4.98 -1.70 7.72
CA SER A 28 4.40 -1.19 6.48
C SER A 28 5.19 -1.74 5.29
N CYS A 29 4.50 -2.10 4.22
CA CYS A 29 5.09 -2.49 2.95
C CYS A 29 4.43 -1.68 1.83
N GLY A 30 5.16 -0.76 1.21
CA GLY A 30 4.58 0.17 0.24
C GLY A 30 4.08 -0.52 -1.03
N THR A 31 4.85 -1.46 -1.58
CA THR A 31 4.44 -2.25 -2.75
C THR A 31 3.25 -3.16 -2.43
N GLY A 32 3.21 -3.75 -1.23
CA GLY A 32 2.07 -4.52 -0.73
C GLY A 32 0.80 -3.70 -0.61
N ALA A 33 0.89 -2.47 -0.07
CA ALA A 33 -0.22 -1.54 0.01
C ALA A 33 -0.76 -1.13 -1.37
N THR A 34 0.13 -0.87 -2.33
CA THR A 34 -0.26 -0.58 -3.72
C THR A 34 -0.99 -1.75 -4.38
N ALA A 35 -0.46 -2.98 -4.24
CA ALA A 35 -1.10 -4.17 -4.78
C ALA A 35 -2.48 -4.41 -4.16
N ALA A 36 -2.61 -4.19 -2.85
CA ALA A 36 -3.88 -4.31 -2.14
C ALA A 36 -4.93 -3.28 -2.61
N ALA A 37 -4.54 -2.04 -2.90
CA ALA A 37 -5.45 -1.03 -3.44
C ALA A 37 -6.01 -1.44 -4.82
N ILE A 38 -5.16 -1.98 -5.68
CA ILE A 38 -5.56 -2.47 -7.01
C ILE A 38 -6.46 -3.70 -6.89
N ALA A 39 -6.10 -4.64 -6.02
CA ALA A 39 -6.92 -5.83 -5.75
C ALA A 39 -8.30 -5.45 -5.23
N HIS A 40 -8.38 -4.50 -4.29
CA HIS A 40 -9.65 -4.01 -3.75
C HIS A 40 -10.51 -3.29 -4.81
N TYR A 41 -9.88 -2.50 -5.68
CA TYR A 41 -10.59 -1.88 -6.81
C TYR A 41 -11.23 -2.92 -7.73
N LEU A 42 -10.50 -4.00 -8.04
CA LEU A 42 -10.97 -5.08 -8.91
C LEU A 42 -12.07 -5.91 -8.22
N GLU A 43 -11.91 -6.20 -6.93
CA GLU A 43 -12.91 -6.91 -6.11
C GLU A 43 -14.24 -6.15 -6.05
N LYS A 44 -14.19 -4.81 -6.00
CA LYS A 44 -15.38 -3.94 -5.97
C LYS A 44 -16.00 -3.70 -7.34
N ASP A 45 -15.43 -4.24 -8.41
CA ASP A 45 -15.84 -4.01 -9.79
C ASP A 45 -16.02 -2.51 -10.11
N SER A 46 -15.08 -1.70 -9.64
CA SER A 46 -15.13 -0.25 -9.84
C SER A 46 -14.89 0.10 -11.31
N SER A 47 -15.62 1.10 -11.81
CA SER A 47 -15.47 1.66 -13.16
C SER A 47 -14.79 3.04 -13.16
N LEU A 48 -14.31 3.49 -12.00
CA LEU A 48 -13.68 4.80 -11.85
C LEU A 48 -12.33 4.87 -12.56
N LYS A 49 -12.21 5.77 -13.54
CA LYS A 49 -10.96 6.02 -14.27
C LYS A 49 -9.82 6.49 -13.37
N ARG A 50 -10.14 7.23 -12.30
CA ARG A 50 -9.19 7.68 -11.28
C ARG A 50 -9.69 7.15 -9.93
N PHE A 51 -8.81 6.50 -9.18
CA PHE A 51 -9.14 5.92 -7.90
C PHE A 51 -8.18 6.41 -6.82
N SER A 52 -8.71 6.58 -5.61
CA SER A 52 -7.94 6.92 -4.42
C SER A 52 -8.39 6.04 -3.28
N GLN A 53 -7.46 5.27 -2.73
CA GLN A 53 -7.70 4.36 -1.61
C GLN A 53 -6.91 4.81 -0.39
N LYS A 54 -7.61 5.07 0.71
CA LYS A 54 -6.99 5.24 2.02
C LYS A 54 -6.64 3.87 2.59
N ILE A 55 -5.42 3.74 3.10
CA ILE A 55 -4.89 2.51 3.65
C ILE A 55 -4.37 2.78 5.06
N GLN A 56 -4.62 1.86 5.97
CA GLN A 56 -4.04 1.88 7.31
C GLN A 56 -3.13 0.65 7.49
N THR A 57 -1.82 0.88 7.66
CA THR A 57 -0.85 -0.15 8.08
C THR A 57 -0.54 0.01 9.58
N LYS A 58 0.29 -0.89 10.15
CA LYS A 58 0.79 -0.70 11.53
C LYS A 58 1.70 0.52 11.65
N GLY A 59 2.46 0.81 10.59
CA GLY A 59 3.42 1.91 10.52
C GLY A 59 2.78 3.27 10.25
N GLY A 60 1.51 3.31 9.85
CA GLY A 60 0.77 4.55 9.70
C GLY A 60 -0.18 4.57 8.50
N PRO A 61 -0.84 5.72 8.26
CA PRO A 61 -1.74 5.89 7.14
C PRO A 61 -0.95 6.06 5.84
N LEU A 62 -1.46 5.43 4.78
CA LEU A 62 -1.02 5.60 3.40
C LEU A 62 -2.22 5.97 2.53
N THR A 63 -1.97 6.63 1.40
CA THR A 63 -2.95 6.81 0.34
C THR A 63 -2.35 6.33 -0.97
N ILE A 64 -3.07 5.45 -1.67
CA ILE A 64 -2.70 5.01 -3.01
C ILE A 64 -3.65 5.66 -3.99
N THR A 65 -3.11 6.28 -5.04
CA THR A 65 -3.91 6.77 -6.16
C THR A 65 -3.42 6.16 -7.46
N PHE A 66 -4.33 5.86 -8.38
CA PHE A 66 -3.97 5.40 -9.70
C PHE A 66 -5.05 5.72 -10.71
N GLU A 67 -4.71 5.55 -11.98
CA GLU A 67 -5.65 5.62 -13.09
C GLU A 67 -5.82 4.24 -13.73
N LYS A 68 -7.05 3.89 -14.11
CA LYS A 68 -7.36 2.68 -14.87
C LYS A 68 -7.89 3.05 -16.24
N LYS A 69 -7.24 2.50 -17.27
CA LYS A 69 -7.72 2.51 -18.65
C LYS A 69 -7.66 1.07 -19.17
N ASP A 70 -8.81 0.53 -19.51
CA ASP A 70 -8.97 -0.88 -19.91
C ASP A 70 -8.34 -1.82 -18.87
N ASN A 71 -7.38 -2.64 -19.28
CA ASN A 71 -6.65 -3.58 -18.40
C ASN A 71 -5.34 -3.01 -17.84
N VAL A 72 -5.06 -1.73 -18.06
CA VAL A 72 -3.82 -1.09 -17.61
C VAL A 72 -4.08 -0.16 -16.43
N PHE A 73 -3.29 -0.31 -15.39
CA PHE A 73 -3.19 0.63 -14.28
C PHE A 73 -1.94 1.49 -14.48
N SER A 74 -2.10 2.81 -14.42
CA SER A 74 -1.02 3.79 -14.64
C SER A 74 -1.10 4.92 -13.62
N ASN A 75 -0.09 5.82 -13.63
CA ASN A 75 -0.04 6.99 -12.74
C ASN A 75 -0.26 6.61 -11.27
N ILE A 76 0.43 5.55 -10.84
CA ILE A 76 0.30 4.99 -9.50
C ILE A 76 1.18 5.80 -8.55
N TYR A 77 0.57 6.45 -7.57
CA TYR A 77 1.25 7.18 -6.50
C TYR A 77 0.96 6.54 -5.16
N LEU A 78 2.02 6.39 -4.36
CA LEU A 78 1.94 6.07 -2.95
C LEU A 78 2.32 7.32 -2.16
N CYS A 79 1.40 7.79 -1.32
CA CYS A 79 1.58 8.96 -0.46
C CYS A 79 1.53 8.53 1.00
N GLY A 80 2.53 8.94 1.77
CA GLY A 80 2.65 8.67 3.20
C GLY A 80 3.74 9.55 3.81
N PRO A 81 3.82 9.64 5.14
CA PRO A 81 4.85 10.41 5.82
C PRO A 81 6.23 9.76 5.64
N ALA A 82 7.27 10.58 5.56
CA ALA A 82 8.66 10.17 5.67
C ALA A 82 9.35 11.07 6.70
N VAL A 83 10.02 10.47 7.69
CA VAL A 83 10.65 11.19 8.79
C VAL A 83 12.10 10.73 8.91
N GLN A 84 13.03 11.68 8.88
CA GLN A 84 14.43 11.40 9.18
C GLN A 84 14.59 11.22 10.69
N VAL A 85 15.10 10.07 11.11
CA VAL A 85 15.24 9.72 12.54
C VAL A 85 16.64 10.00 13.11
N TYR A 86 17.70 9.91 12.30
CA TYR A 86 19.06 10.25 12.69
C TYR A 86 19.92 10.60 11.47
N THR A 87 21.15 11.07 11.71
CA THR A 87 22.22 11.19 10.70
C THR A 87 23.55 10.79 11.35
N GLY A 88 24.46 10.17 10.59
CA GLY A 88 25.74 9.70 11.11
C GLY A 88 26.58 8.95 10.07
N THR A 89 27.74 8.47 10.52
CA THR A 89 28.72 7.73 9.70
C THR A 89 28.93 6.34 10.31
N ILE A 90 29.08 5.32 9.46
CA ILE A 90 29.39 3.94 9.88
C ILE A 90 30.68 3.47 9.21
N ALA A 91 31.59 2.85 9.98
CA ALA A 91 32.72 2.12 9.42
C ALA A 91 32.23 0.71 9.05
N ILE A 92 32.61 0.23 7.86
CA ILE A 92 32.27 -1.09 7.35
C ILE A 92 33.43 -2.05 7.65
#